data_AF-A0A2D7V5W7-F1
#
_entry.id   AF-A0A2D7V5W7-F1
#
_cell.length_a   1.000
_cell.length_b   1.000
_cell.length_c   1.000
_cell.angle_alpha   90.00
_cell.angle_beta   90.00
_cell.angle_gamma   90.00
#
_symmetry.space_group_name_H-M   'P 1'
#
loop_
_entity.id
_entity.type
_entity.pdbx_description
1 polymer ?
#
loop_
_entity_poly.entity_id
_entity_poly.type
_entity_poly.pdbx_seq_one_letter_code
_entity_poly.pdbx_strand_id
1 'polypeptide(L)' 'MEEIKACLQTITNPKDAETGQLSHALRRLDELAGDESLGLDPKLKHFLKNRSYQKALIWMDGEIPERGICGK' A
#
# COMPACT_ATOMS: atom_id res chain seq x y z
N MET A 1 -3.83 10.69 3.09
CA MET A 1 -2.53 10.08 2.75
C MET A 1 -1.92 9.33 3.92
N GLU A 2 -1.90 9.90 5.14
CA GLU A 2 -1.37 9.22 6.34
C GLU A 2 -2.01 7.86 6.63
N GLU A 3 -3.31 7.72 6.41
CA GLU A 3 -4.03 6.45 6.59
C GLU A 3 -3.56 5.34 5.64
N ILE A 4 -3.23 5.67 4.38
CA ILE A 4 -2.66 4.71 3.42
C ILE A 4 -1.28 4.27 3.91
N LYS A 5 -0.46 5.21 4.39
CA LYS A 5 0.88 4.91 4.94
C LYS A 5 0.78 3.94 6.13
N ALA A 6 -0.12 4.22 7.07
CA ALA A 6 -0.33 3.39 8.24
C ALA A 6 -0.75 1.95 7.86
N CYS A 7 -1.71 1.81 6.93
CA CYS A 7 -2.12 0.50 6.43
C CYS A 7 -0.95 -0.25 5.78
N LEU A 8 -0.18 0.45 4.91
CA LEU A 8 1.00 -0.13 4.26
C LEU A 8 2.04 -0.60 5.28
N GLN A 9 2.33 0.20 6.31
CA GLN A 9 3.28 -0.16 7.37
C GLN A 9 2.85 -1.42 8.13
N THR A 10 1.56 -1.52 8.52
CA THR A 10 1.01 -2.72 9.16
C THR A 10 1.13 -3.95 8.25
N ILE A 11 0.88 -3.80 6.95
CA ILE A 11 0.93 -4.90 6.00
C ILE A 11 2.37 -5.35 5.73
N THR A 12 3.32 -4.41 5.61
CA THR A 12 4.73 -4.73 5.34
C THR A 12 5.50 -5.17 6.58
N ASN A 13 5.01 -4.83 7.78
CA ASN A 13 5.58 -5.26 9.05
C ASN A 13 4.52 -5.93 9.96
N PRO A 14 4.04 -7.13 9.61
CA PRO A 14 2.97 -7.80 10.36
C PRO A 14 3.42 -8.35 11.71
N LYS A 15 4.72 -8.31 12.03
CA LYS A 15 5.26 -8.84 13.30
C LYS A 15 4.79 -8.07 14.52
N ASP A 16 4.47 -6.79 14.34
CA ASP A 16 3.97 -5.89 15.38
C ASP A 16 2.44 -5.73 15.35
N ALA A 17 1.76 -6.40 14.41
CA ALA A 17 0.32 -6.26 14.23
C ALA A 17 -0.46 -7.18 15.19
N GLU A 18 -1.43 -6.61 15.91
CA GLU A 18 -2.37 -7.38 16.73
C GLU A 18 -3.28 -8.28 15.87
N THR A 19 -3.85 -9.31 16.49
CA THR A 19 -4.80 -10.22 15.82
C THR A 19 -5.94 -9.44 15.17
N GLY A 20 -6.04 -9.52 13.84
CA GLY A 20 -7.07 -8.84 13.04
C GLY A 20 -6.66 -7.48 12.45
N GLN A 21 -5.58 -6.85 12.93
CA GLN A 21 -5.11 -5.58 12.37
C GLN A 21 -4.63 -5.72 10.91
N LEU A 22 -3.94 -6.81 10.58
CA LEU A 22 -3.50 -7.06 9.20
C LEU A 22 -4.70 -7.15 8.24
N SER A 23 -5.72 -7.92 8.59
CA SER A 23 -6.93 -8.09 7.79
C SER A 23 -7.71 -6.79 7.65
N HIS A 24 -7.78 -6.01 8.73
CA HIS A 24 -8.40 -4.69 8.73
C HIS A 24 -7.64 -3.70 7.83
N ALA A 25 -6.30 -3.65 7.94
CA ALA A 25 -5.44 -2.80 7.13
C ALA A 25 -5.55 -3.14 5.63
N LEU A 26 -5.59 -4.43 5.29
CA LEU A 26 -5.80 -4.87 3.90
C LEU A 26 -7.15 -4.39 3.35
N ARG A 27 -8.24 -4.64 4.08
CA ARG A 27 -9.57 -4.21 3.66
C ARG A 27 -9.63 -2.69 3.50
N ARG A 28 -9.08 -1.96 4.47
CA ARG A 28 -9.09 -0.50 4.45
C ARG A 28 -8.29 0.04 3.28
N LEU A 29 -7.16 -0.57 2.97
CA LEU A 29 -6.33 -0.21 1.84
C LEU A 29 -7.03 -0.48 0.50
N ASP A 30 -7.77 -1.58 0.38
CA ASP A 30 -8.60 -1.88 -0.81
C ASP A 30 -9.71 -0.81 -1.01
N GLU A 31 -10.37 -0.37 0.06
CA GLU A 31 -11.36 0.73 0.01
C GLU A 31 -10.73 2.05 -0.47
N LEU A 32 -9.59 2.44 0.12
CA LEU A 32 -8.88 3.68 -0.24
C LEU A 32 -8.30 3.62 -1.65
N ALA A 33 -7.80 2.46 -2.10
CA ALA A 33 -7.28 2.31 -3.45
C ALA A 33 -8.38 2.40 -4.52
N GLY A 34 -9.61 2.02 -4.16
CA GLY A 34 -10.79 2.11 -5.02
C GLY A 34 -11.45 3.49 -5.06
N ASP A 35 -11.13 4.36 -4.10
CA ASP A 35 -11.72 5.71 -4.02
C ASP A 35 -11.05 6.67 -5.02
N GLU A 36 -11.78 7.02 -6.08
CA GLU A 36 -11.31 7.96 -7.09
C GLU A 36 -11.23 9.40 -6.59
N SER A 37 -12.01 9.77 -5.56
CA SER A 37 -12.03 11.09 -4.95
C SER A 37 -10.72 11.42 -4.23
N LEU A 38 -9.93 10.42 -3.86
CA LEU A 38 -8.64 10.62 -3.20
C LEU A 38 -7.55 11.14 -4.13
N GLY A 39 -7.78 11.12 -5.46
CA GLY A 39 -6.81 11.66 -6.42
C GLY A 39 -5.42 11.02 -6.33
N LEU A 40 -5.34 9.73 -5.93
CA LEU A 40 -4.06 9.06 -5.73
C LEU A 40 -3.22 9.04 -7.01
N ASP A 41 -1.91 9.22 -6.83
CA ASP A 41 -0.93 9.17 -7.90
C ASP A 41 -1.09 7.87 -8.74
N PRO A 42 -1.04 7.93 -10.08
CA PRO A 42 -1.24 6.77 -10.94
C PRO A 42 -0.29 5.60 -10.64
N LYS A 43 0.95 5.90 -10.22
CA LYS A 43 1.95 4.89 -9.88
C LYS A 43 1.69 4.28 -8.50
N LEU A 44 1.26 5.09 -7.53
CA LEU A 44 0.75 4.57 -6.26
C LEU A 44 -0.44 3.64 -6.46
N LYS A 45 -1.45 4.06 -7.24
CA LYS A 45 -2.61 3.21 -7.60
C LYS A 45 -2.16 1.90 -8.25
N HIS A 46 -1.18 1.95 -9.14
CA HIS A 46 -0.62 0.77 -9.78
C HIS A 46 -0.01 -0.20 -8.77
N PHE A 47 0.77 0.29 -7.80
CA PHE A 47 1.34 -0.57 -6.75
C PHE A 47 0.26 -1.20 -5.87
N LEU A 48 -0.74 -0.42 -5.45
CA LEU A 48 -1.85 -0.91 -4.62
C LEU A 48 -2.66 -2.01 -5.34
N LYS A 49 -3.00 -1.79 -6.61
CA LYS A 49 -3.74 -2.78 -7.44
C LYS A 49 -2.97 -4.09 -7.61
N ASN A 50 -1.65 -4.04 -7.74
CA ASN A 50 -0.80 -5.23 -7.88
C ASN A 50 -0.35 -5.81 -6.53
N ARG A 51 -0.95 -5.39 -5.41
CA ARG A 51 -0.57 -5.77 -4.03
C ARG A 51 0.93 -5.61 -3.76
N SER A 52 1.58 -4.66 -4.44
CA SER A 52 3.00 -4.33 -4.31
C SER A 52 3.21 -3.35 -3.15
N TYR A 53 2.76 -3.73 -1.96
CA TYR A 53 2.67 -2.82 -0.79
C TYR A 53 4.01 -2.23 -0.36
N GLN A 54 5.09 -3.02 -0.42
CA GLN A 54 6.43 -2.51 -0.09
C GLN A 54 6.89 -1.42 -1.08
N LYS A 55 6.59 -1.56 -2.38
CA LYS A 55 6.88 -0.51 -3.37
C LYS A 55 5.99 0.72 -3.19
N ALA A 56 4.73 0.52 -2.82
CA ALA A 56 3.82 1.62 -2.47
C ALA A 56 4.36 2.44 -1.29
N LEU A 57 4.88 1.77 -0.25
CA LEU A 57 5.45 2.42 0.92
C LEU A 57 6.71 3.23 0.55
N ILE A 58 7.65 2.62 -0.19
CA ILE A 58 8.87 3.30 -0.68
C ILE A 58 8.50 4.53 -1.53
N TRP A 59 7.53 4.39 -2.45
CA TRP A 59 7.04 5.51 -3.27
C TRP A 59 6.47 6.64 -2.42
N MET A 60 5.76 6.31 -1.34
CA MET A 60 5.20 7.29 -0.41
C MET A 60 6.26 7.99 0.45
N ASP A 61 7.41 7.37 0.71
CA ASP A 61 8.57 8.01 1.35
C ASP A 61 9.39 8.88 0.37
N GLY A 62 8.93 9.02 -0.89
CA GLY A 62 9.60 9.83 -1.90
C GLY A 62 10.79 9.14 -2.56
N GLU A 63 11.00 7.86 -2.25
CA GLU A 63 12.05 7.05 -2.83
C GLU A 63 11.60 6.35 -4.12
N ILE A 64 12.56 5.95 -4.94
CA ILE A 64 12.29 5.23 -6.19
C ILE A 64 12.33 3.73 -5.89
N PRO A 65 11.18 3.01 -5.94
CA PRO A 65 11.19 1.58 -5.72
C PRO A 65 11.99 0.87 -6.82
N GLU A 66 12.81 -0.09 -6.42
CA GLU A 66 13.60 -0.88 -7.36
C GLU A 66 12.71 -1.54 -8.42
N ARG A 67 13.22 -1.57 -9.66
CA ARG A 67 12.54 -2.23 -10.78
C ARG A 67 12.59 -3.75 -10.59
N GLY A 68 11.68 -4.28 -9.78
CA GLY A 68 11.39 -5.70 -9.76
C GLY A 68 10.70 -6.14 -11.06
N ILE A 69 10.95 -7.38 -11.48
CA ILE A 69 10.29 -8.01 -12.62
C ILE A 69 8.80 -8.13 -12.26
N CYS A 70 7.94 -7.28 -12.85
CA CYS A 70 6.50 -7.45 -12.74
C CYS A 70 6.15 -8.70 -13.55
N GLY A 71 5.50 -9.69 -12.93
CA GLY A 71 5.19 -10.99 -13.52
C GLY A 71 4.58 -10.84 -14.92
N LYS A 72 5.15 -11.62 -15.85
CA LYS A 72 4.76 -11.69 -17.27
C LYS A 72 3.49 -12.50 -17.43
#